data_AF-A0A4U5QAH5-F1
#
_entry.id   AF-A0A4U5QAH5-F1
#
_cell.length_a   1.000
_cell.length_b   1.000
_cell.length_c   1.000
_cell.angle_alpha   90.00
_cell.angle_beta   90.00
_cell.angle_gamma   90.00
#
_symmetry.space_group_name_H-M   'P 1'
#
loop_
_entity.id
_entity.type
_entity.pdbx_description
1 polymer ?
#
loop_
_entity_poly.entity_id
_entity_poly.type
_entity_poly.pdbx_seq_one_letter_code
_entity_poly.pdbx_strand_id
1 'polypeptide(L)'
;MRQIRRMKCPQIQNVFQEQVQGAGIGVLQVEAEDGPNVNIESPPSMHPPLRICDITGFEAPYHDPRTNLRYANTDVFKLVRSLPNEHVQRYLALRNAAVTLK
;
A
#
# COMPACT_ATOMS: atom_id res chain seq x y z
N MET A 1 10.74 0.21 -37.03
CA MET A 1 9.38 -0.26 -36.69
C MET A 1 9.46 -1.66 -36.07
N ARG A 2 9.23 -1.78 -34.76
CA ARG A 2 8.67 -2.96 -34.06
C ARG A 2 8.35 -2.52 -32.63
N GLN A 3 7.12 -2.79 -32.23
CA GLN A 3 6.37 -2.13 -31.17
C GLN A 3 7.00 -2.34 -29.78
N ILE A 4 7.25 -1.26 -29.02
CA ILE A 4 7.25 -1.34 -27.56
C ILE A 4 5.77 -1.48 -27.20
N ARG A 5 5.31 -2.73 -27.15
CA ARG A 5 3.99 -3.09 -26.64
C ARG A 5 3.93 -2.46 -25.26
N ARG A 6 2.97 -1.55 -25.05
CA ARG A 6 2.50 -1.26 -23.70
C ARG A 6 2.21 -2.63 -23.10
N MET A 7 3.09 -3.13 -22.23
CA MET A 7 2.72 -4.18 -21.29
C MET A 7 1.78 -3.50 -20.30
N LYS A 8 0.57 -3.23 -20.79
CA LYS A 8 -0.62 -3.30 -19.98
C LYS A 8 -0.65 -4.77 -19.58
N CYS A 9 0.04 -5.12 -18.50
CA CYS A 9 -0.01 -6.48 -17.97
C CYS A 9 -1.50 -6.76 -17.76
N PRO A 10 -2.10 -7.67 -18.55
CA PRO A 10 -3.52 -7.95 -18.44
C PRO A 10 -3.86 -8.63 -17.10
N GLN A 11 -2.87 -8.94 -16.25
CA GLN A 11 -3.07 -9.41 -14.88
C GLN A 11 -3.43 -8.32 -13.86
N ILE A 12 -3.19 -7.03 -14.08
CA ILE A 12 -3.48 -6.02 -13.02
C ILE A 12 -5.00 -5.84 -12.85
N GLN A 13 -5.78 -6.05 -13.91
CA GLN A 13 -7.25 -6.06 -13.78
C GLN A 13 -7.79 -7.30 -13.06
N ASN A 14 -7.01 -8.39 -12.99
CA ASN A 14 -7.43 -9.62 -12.31
C ASN A 14 -7.03 -9.68 -10.83
N VAL A 15 -6.12 -8.82 -10.35
CA VAL A 15 -5.83 -8.73 -8.90
C VAL A 15 -6.87 -7.86 -8.18
N PHE A 16 -7.48 -6.89 -8.86
CA PHE A 16 -8.63 -6.17 -8.30
C PHE A 16 -9.88 -7.07 -8.25
N GLN A 17 -9.94 -8.12 -9.08
CA GLN A 17 -11.07 -9.06 -9.19
C GLN A 17 -10.96 -10.31 -8.29
N GLU A 18 -10.05 -10.32 -7.32
CA GLU A 18 -10.19 -11.17 -6.11
C GLU A 18 -10.57 -10.34 -4.87
N GLN A 19 -10.63 -9.01 -4.96
CA GLN A 19 -11.02 -8.13 -3.85
C GLN A 19 -12.40 -7.46 -4.06
N VAL A 20 -13.10 -7.77 -5.17
CA VAL A 20 -14.53 -7.46 -5.35
C VAL A 20 -15.41 -8.72 -5.46
N GLN A 21 -15.26 -9.65 -4.51
CA GLN A 21 -16.44 -10.13 -3.79
C GLN A 21 -16.60 -9.12 -2.64
N GLY A 22 -17.23 -7.98 -2.88
CA GLY A 22 -18.68 -7.99 -2.98
C GLY A 22 -19.21 -8.35 -1.60
N ALA A 23 -19.49 -7.33 -0.79
CA ALA A 23 -20.31 -7.48 0.40
C ALA A 23 -21.54 -8.31 0.04
N GLY A 24 -21.61 -9.51 0.60
CA GLY A 24 -22.60 -10.50 0.18
C GLY A 24 -22.41 -11.86 0.81
N ILE A 25 -21.98 -11.92 2.06
CA ILE A 25 -22.33 -13.05 2.93
C ILE A 25 -22.76 -12.44 4.24
N GLY A 26 -24.08 -12.46 4.46
CA GLY A 26 -24.59 -12.44 5.82
C GLY A 26 -23.99 -13.62 6.56
N VAL A 27 -23.21 -13.33 7.58
CA VAL A 27 -23.00 -14.19 8.73
C VAL A 27 -23.35 -13.27 9.88
N LEU A 28 -24.58 -13.29 10.42
CA LEU A 28 -25.03 -14.38 11.29
C LEU A 28 -23.83 -15.17 11.79
N GLN A 29 -23.27 -14.72 12.89
CA GLN A 29 -22.81 -15.68 13.87
C GLN A 29 -23.25 -15.20 15.24
N VAL A 30 -24.48 -15.58 15.58
CA VAL A 30 -24.70 -16.12 16.91
C VAL A 30 -24.64 -17.63 16.75
N GLU A 31 -24.05 -18.24 17.76
CA GLU A 31 -24.08 -19.65 18.17
C GLU A 31 -22.74 -20.39 18.07
N ALA A 32 -22.37 -20.82 19.27
CA ALA A 32 -21.10 -21.27 19.74
C ALA A 32 -20.94 -22.77 19.52
N GLU A 33 -19.69 -23.19 19.30
CA GLU A 33 -19.18 -24.48 19.73
C GLU A 33 -17.78 -24.21 20.29
N ASP A 34 -17.58 -24.48 21.59
CA ASP A 34 -16.34 -24.27 22.33
C ASP A 34 -15.25 -25.27 21.91
N GLY A 35 -14.65 -25.05 20.73
CA GLY A 35 -13.36 -25.60 20.35
C GLY A 35 -12.26 -24.55 20.52
N PRO A 36 -10.99 -24.91 20.78
CA PRO A 36 -9.92 -23.92 20.77
C PRO A 36 -9.91 -23.29 19.39
N ASN A 37 -10.23 -22.00 19.31
CA ASN A 37 -10.08 -21.18 18.11
C ASN A 37 -8.59 -21.24 17.72
N VAL A 38 -8.26 -22.22 16.87
CA VAL A 38 -6.92 -22.32 16.31
C VAL A 38 -6.72 -21.06 15.49
N ASN A 39 -5.69 -20.30 15.87
CA ASN A 39 -5.35 -19.03 15.23
C ASN A 39 -5.10 -19.28 13.73
N ILE A 40 -6.12 -19.04 12.89
CA ILE A 40 -6.02 -19.13 11.44
C ILE A 40 -5.35 -17.84 10.98
N GLU A 41 -4.03 -17.79 11.15
CA GLU A 41 -3.22 -16.75 10.57
C GLU A 41 -3.23 -16.94 9.06
N SER A 42 -3.79 -15.95 8.34
CA SER A 42 -3.71 -15.95 6.90
C SER A 42 -2.24 -15.87 6.47
N PRO A 43 -1.80 -16.67 5.48
CA PRO A 43 -0.43 -16.60 5.00
C PRO A 43 -0.13 -15.20 4.47
N PRO A 44 1.10 -14.68 4.67
CA PRO A 44 1.49 -13.38 4.15
C PRO A 44 1.46 -13.39 2.62
N SER A 45 1.10 -12.25 2.02
CA SER A 45 1.09 -12.12 0.57
C SER A 45 2.53 -12.19 -0.01
N MET A 46 2.70 -13.02 -1.05
CA MET A 46 3.97 -13.14 -1.78
C MET A 46 4.15 -12.12 -2.90
N HIS A 47 3.12 -11.32 -3.18
CA HIS A 47 3.17 -10.32 -4.25
C HIS A 47 3.91 -9.07 -3.77
N PRO A 48 4.84 -8.52 -4.57
CA PRO A 48 5.54 -7.31 -4.20
C PRO A 48 4.53 -6.16 -4.06
N PRO A 49 4.58 -5.38 -2.96
CA PRO A 49 3.65 -4.29 -2.76
C PRO A 49 3.89 -3.18 -3.78
N LEU A 50 2.79 -2.61 -4.29
CA LEU A 50 2.85 -1.42 -5.14
C LEU A 50 3.40 -0.24 -4.35
N ARG A 51 4.34 0.49 -4.96
CA ARG A 51 4.94 1.67 -4.33
C ARG A 51 4.14 2.90 -4.72
N ILE A 52 3.42 3.44 -3.75
CA ILE A 52 2.58 4.62 -3.92
C ILE A 52 3.26 5.85 -3.29
N CYS A 53 3.03 7.01 -3.88
CA CYS A 53 3.44 8.31 -3.39
C CYS A 53 2.67 8.65 -2.11
N ASP A 54 3.38 9.04 -1.05
CA ASP A 54 2.79 9.31 0.26
C ASP A 54 1.86 10.55 0.26
N ILE A 55 2.02 11.46 -0.71
CA ILE A 55 1.25 12.72 -0.80
C ILE A 55 0.10 12.63 -1.82
N THR A 56 0.37 12.11 -3.01
CA THR A 56 -0.56 12.19 -4.15
C THR A 56 -1.28 10.88 -4.49
N GLY A 57 -0.84 9.74 -3.95
CA GLY A 57 -1.46 8.46 -4.25
C GLY A 57 -1.12 7.86 -5.64
N PHE A 58 -0.24 8.49 -6.42
CA PHE A 58 0.25 7.94 -7.69
C PHE A 58 1.38 6.92 -7.48
N GLU A 59 1.66 6.08 -8.47
CA GLU A 59 2.82 5.18 -8.44
C GLU A 59 4.12 5.99 -8.31
N ALA A 60 4.89 5.71 -7.27
CA ALA A 60 6.13 6.41 -6.94
C ALA A 60 7.35 5.49 -7.15
N PRO A 61 8.07 5.63 -8.27
CA PRO A 61 9.28 4.86 -8.52
C PRO A 61 10.48 5.31 -7.68
N TYR A 62 10.46 6.53 -7.13
CA TYR A 62 11.59 7.14 -6.43
C TYR A 62 11.29 7.44 -4.96
N HIS A 63 12.35 7.49 -4.14
CA HIS A 63 12.29 7.89 -2.74
C HIS A 63 13.42 8.85 -2.42
N ASP A 64 13.18 9.75 -1.46
CA ASP A 64 14.17 10.71 -0.99
C ASP A 64 15.01 10.09 0.15
N PRO A 65 16.36 10.02 0.05
CA PRO A 65 17.20 9.43 1.10
C PRO A 65 17.19 10.23 2.42
N ARG A 66 16.79 11.51 2.37
CA ARG A 66 16.75 12.36 3.57
C ARG A 66 15.49 12.13 4.41
N THR A 67 14.32 12.06 3.78
CA THR A 67 13.02 11.95 4.45
C THR A 67 12.40 10.55 4.36
N ASN A 68 12.96 9.68 3.53
CA ASN A 68 12.42 8.38 3.14
C ASN A 68 11.03 8.44 2.50
N LEU A 69 10.53 9.62 2.10
CA LEU A 69 9.24 9.76 1.43
C LEU A 69 9.31 9.34 -0.04
N ARG A 70 8.24 8.70 -0.51
CA ARG A 70 8.11 8.23 -1.90
C ARG A 70 7.46 9.32 -2.76
N TYR A 71 8.01 9.58 -3.95
CA TYR A 71 7.49 10.58 -4.88
C TYR A 71 7.54 10.11 -6.34
N ALA A 72 6.65 10.66 -7.16
CA ALA A 72 6.55 10.37 -8.60
C ALA A 72 7.04 11.52 -9.49
N ASN A 73 6.72 12.76 -9.11
CA ASN A 73 6.95 13.96 -9.92
C ASN A 73 7.97 14.91 -9.28
N THR A 74 8.56 15.77 -10.11
CA THR A 74 9.52 16.81 -9.68
C THR A 74 8.87 17.88 -8.80
N ASP A 75 7.60 18.20 -8.99
CA ASP A 75 6.89 19.20 -8.18
C ASP A 75 6.63 18.69 -6.76
N VAL A 76 6.25 17.42 -6.63
CA VAL A 76 6.09 16.75 -5.33
C VAL A 76 7.42 16.70 -4.59
N PHE A 77 8.53 16.49 -5.31
CA PHE A 77 9.86 16.50 -4.71
C PHE A 77 10.26 17.86 -4.13
N LYS A 78 9.88 18.97 -4.78
CA LYS A 78 10.08 20.32 -4.22
C LYS A 78 9.26 20.50 -2.94
N LEU A 79 8.01 20.04 -2.94
CA LEU A 79 7.13 20.08 -1.77
C LEU A 79 7.68 19.26 -0.60
N VAL A 80 8.17 18.04 -0.85
CA VAL A 80 8.79 17.15 0.15
C VAL A 80 9.97 17.84 0.85
N ARG A 81 10.75 18.64 0.13
CA ARG A 81 11.91 19.36 0.69
C ARG A 81 11.54 20.61 1.47
N SER A 82 10.40 21.23 1.18
CA SER A 82 9.89 22.37 1.95
C SER A 82 9.10 21.94 3.20
N LEU A 83 8.70 20.67 3.29
CA LEU A 83 7.93 20.15 4.42
C LEU A 83 8.79 20.04 5.70
N PRO A 84 8.27 20.46 6.87
CA PRO A 84 8.97 20.25 8.14
C PRO A 84 8.92 18.78 8.58
N ASN A 85 9.91 18.37 9.37
CA ASN A 85 10.11 16.97 9.77
C ASN A 85 8.92 16.35 10.53
N GLU A 86 8.11 17.17 11.21
CA GLU A 86 6.89 16.72 11.89
C GLU A 86 5.87 16.10 10.90
N HIS A 87 5.69 16.75 9.75
CA HIS A 87 4.78 16.24 8.73
C HIS A 87 5.35 14.99 8.08
N VAL A 88 6.67 14.94 7.86
CA VAL A 88 7.36 13.74 7.37
C VAL A 88 7.05 12.56 8.28
N GLN A 89 7.23 12.70 9.59
CA GLN A 89 6.94 11.62 10.54
C GLN A 89 5.47 11.20 10.54
N ARG A 90 4.52 12.14 10.38
CA ARG A 90 3.11 11.78 10.21
C ARG A 90 2.86 10.94 8.95
N TYR A 91 3.43 11.33 7.81
CA TYR A 91 3.30 10.54 6.58
C TYR A 91 3.97 9.17 6.71
N LEU A 92 5.11 9.09 7.41
CA LEU A 92 5.79 7.83 7.72
C LEU A 92 4.98 6.94 8.67
N ALA A 93 4.23 7.52 9.61
CA ALA A 93 3.41 6.79 10.57
C ALA A 93 2.21 6.13 9.89
N LEU A 94 1.60 6.80 8.90
CA LEU A 94 0.49 6.22 8.11
C LEU A 94 0.90 4.94 7.36
N ARG A 95 2.16 4.86 6.93
CA ARG A 95 2.72 3.66 6.28
C ARG A 95 3.40 2.69 7.26
N ASN A 96 3.23 2.89 8.57
CA ASN A 96 3.87 2.12 9.64
C ASN A 96 5.41 2.05 9.56
N ALA A 97 6.06 3.09 9.03
CA ALA A 97 7.52 3.18 8.92
C ALA A 97 8.10 4.38 9.70
N ALA A 98 7.32 4.98 10.59
CA ALA A 98 7.81 6.03 11.48
C ALA A 98 8.76 5.43 12.52
N VAL A 99 9.96 5.98 12.62
CA VAL A 99 10.95 5.60 13.63
C VAL A 99 10.70 6.46 14.87
N THR A 100 10.08 5.87 15.89
CA THR A 100 9.98 6.48 17.22
C THR A 100 11.09 5.90 18.09
N LEU A 101 12.09 6.71 18.41
CA LEU A 101 13.09 6.36 19.42
C LEU A 101 12.44 6.59 20.79
N LYS A 102 12.32 5.53 21.60
CA LYS A 102 11.83 5.59 22.98
C LYS A 102 12.99 5.67 23.95
#